data_AF-A0A7S2FZK5-F1
#
_entry.id   AF-A0A7S2FZK5-F1
#
_cell.length_a   1.000
_cell.length_b   1.000
_cell.length_c   1.000
_cell.angle_alpha   90.00
_cell.angle_beta   90.00
_cell.angle_gamma   90.00
#
_symmetry.space_group_name_H-M   'P 1'
#
loop_
_entity.id
_entity.type
_entity.pdbx_description
1 polymer ?
#
loop_
_entity_poly.entity_id
_entity_poly.type
_entity_poly.pdbx_seq_one_letter_code
_entity_poly.pdbx_strand_id
1 'polypeptide(L)'
;VLMAMDIISKEKKDIRWKGLPSNAQHDLEGLERDKARLERNIKKKREQLEQIIEQQVTYMNLVKRNQAREVDGQEKTQYVDSISEGDTKIALPFIVINTHHETYIQCEMTEDRAEVKFRFSAPFEINDDNEILKRLGLHQADDETLQRLFPQKLLDYVPASVRKSSEGTHESW
;
A
#
# COMPACT_ATOMS: atom_id res chain seq x y z
N VAL A 1 -19.91 -2.92 55.44
CA VAL A 1 -19.94 -2.39 54.06
C VAL A 1 -18.71 -1.53 53.75
N LEU A 2 -18.44 -0.43 54.46
CA LEU A 2 -17.28 0.45 54.19
C LEU A 2 -15.90 -0.25 54.25
N MET A 3 -15.74 -1.25 55.14
CA MET A 3 -14.52 -2.07 55.23
C MET A 3 -14.40 -3.07 54.06
N ALA A 4 -15.53 -3.55 53.53
CA ALA A 4 -15.58 -4.47 52.39
C ALA A 4 -15.34 -3.76 51.05
N MET A 5 -15.49 -2.43 51.02
CA MET A 5 -15.13 -1.55 49.91
C MET A 5 -13.70 -0.99 50.04
N ASP A 6 -12.92 -1.48 51.02
CA ASP A 6 -11.57 -1.04 51.38
C ASP A 6 -11.42 0.47 51.68
N ILE A 7 -12.52 1.15 52.02
CA ILE A 7 -12.56 2.59 52.32
C ILE A 7 -11.99 2.90 53.72
N ILE A 8 -12.13 1.93 54.63
CA ILE A 8 -11.63 2.03 56.01
C ILE A 8 -10.99 0.71 56.43
N SER A 9 -9.93 0.77 57.24
CA SER A 9 -9.40 -0.40 57.96
C SER A 9 -9.74 -0.30 59.45
N LYS A 10 -10.25 -1.40 60.02
CA LYS A 10 -10.54 -1.49 61.45
C LYS A 10 -9.59 -2.48 62.10
N GLU A 11 -8.82 -2.01 63.07
CA GLU A 11 -7.94 -2.84 63.88
C GLU A 11 -8.34 -2.68 65.35
N LYS A 12 -9.01 -3.69 65.91
CA LYS A 12 -9.62 -3.66 67.25
C LYS A 12 -10.58 -2.46 67.42
N LYS A 13 -10.19 -1.43 68.18
CA LYS A 13 -11.00 -0.22 68.45
C LYS A 13 -10.62 0.98 67.57
N ASP A 14 -9.52 0.91 66.81
CA ASP A 14 -9.10 2.00 65.94
C ASP A 14 -9.65 1.83 64.52
N ILE A 15 -10.23 2.91 64.00
CA ILE A 15 -10.72 3.02 62.62
C ILE A 15 -9.81 4.00 61.89
N ARG A 16 -9.04 3.49 60.92
CA ARG A 16 -8.19 4.31 60.04
C ARG A 16 -8.89 4.50 58.70
N TRP A 17 -8.96 5.74 58.24
CA TRP A 17 -9.49 6.08 56.92
C TRP A 17 -8.45 5.75 55.85
N LYS A 18 -8.80 4.87 54.91
CA LYS A 18 -7.90 4.46 53.80
C LYS A 18 -8.13 5.28 52.53
N GLY A 19 -9.29 5.93 52.39
CA GLY A 19 -9.70 6.64 51.17
C GLY A 19 -10.56 5.77 50.26
N LEU A 20 -11.21 6.36 49.24
CA LEU A 20 -11.99 5.58 48.27
C LEU A 20 -11.04 4.68 47.44
N PRO A 21 -11.39 3.41 47.18
CA PRO A 21 -10.57 2.53 46.34
C PRO A 21 -10.35 3.24 45.00
N SER A 22 -9.09 3.62 44.74
CA SER A 22 -8.75 4.47 43.62
C SER A 22 -8.86 3.65 42.33
N ASN A 23 -9.87 3.94 41.51
CA ASN A 23 -9.96 3.41 40.15
C ASN A 23 -8.78 3.87 39.26
N ALA A 24 -7.90 4.73 39.75
CA ALA A 24 -6.78 5.29 38.99
C ALA A 24 -5.87 4.22 38.37
N GLN A 25 -5.67 3.06 39.01
CA GLN A 25 -4.86 1.98 38.40
C GLN A 25 -5.58 1.34 37.20
N HIS A 26 -6.89 1.09 37.33
CA HIS A 26 -7.70 0.55 36.24
C HIS A 26 -7.85 1.57 35.09
N ASP A 27 -8.03 2.85 35.43
CA ASP A 27 -8.12 3.95 34.47
C ASP A 27 -6.78 4.18 33.76
N LEU A 28 -5.65 4.07 34.47
CA LEU A 28 -4.31 4.11 33.89
C LEU A 28 -4.11 2.97 32.90
N GLU A 29 -4.46 1.73 33.27
CA GLU A 29 -4.36 0.58 32.37
C GLU A 29 -5.27 0.74 31.13
N GLY A 30 -6.46 1.32 31.31
CA GLY A 30 -7.35 1.70 30.20
C GLY A 30 -6.70 2.71 29.25
N LEU A 31 -6.10 3.77 29.79
CA LEU A 31 -5.40 4.80 29.02
C LEU A 31 -4.17 4.25 28.28
N GLU A 32 -3.42 3.34 28.90
CA GLU A 32 -2.27 2.68 28.26
C GLU A 32 -2.71 1.81 27.08
N ARG A 33 -3.80 1.05 27.22
CA ARG A 33 -4.38 0.26 26.12
C ARG A 33 -4.84 1.17 24.98
N ASP A 34 -5.49 2.28 25.30
CA ASP A 34 -5.97 3.26 24.32
C ASP A 34 -4.80 3.94 23.60
N LYS A 35 -3.75 4.34 24.32
CA LYS A 35 -2.51 4.86 23.74
C LYS A 35 -1.90 3.85 22.77
N ALA A 36 -1.74 2.60 23.18
CA ALA A 36 -1.19 1.54 22.32
C ALA A 36 -2.06 1.29 21.07
N ARG A 37 -3.39 1.41 21.20
CA ARG A 37 -4.31 1.32 20.06
C ARG A 37 -4.14 2.50 19.10
N LEU A 38 -4.03 3.72 19.63
CA LEU A 38 -3.84 4.93 18.82
C LEU A 38 -2.49 4.91 18.09
N GLU A 39 -1.41 4.51 18.75
CA GLU A 39 -0.09 4.37 18.14
C GLU A 39 -0.11 3.36 16.99
N ARG A 40 -0.75 2.20 17.17
CA ARG A 40 -0.95 1.22 16.09
C ARG A 40 -1.74 1.81 14.93
N ASN A 41 -2.77 2.60 15.19
CA ASN A 41 -3.57 3.24 14.15
C ASN A 41 -2.78 4.32 13.40
N ILE A 42 -1.97 5.11 14.09
CA ILE A 42 -1.09 6.12 13.47
C ILE A 42 -0.08 5.42 12.56
N LYS A 43 0.55 4.34 13.04
CA LYS A 43 1.50 3.56 12.24
C LYS A 43 0.86 3.03 10.95
N LYS A 44 -0.32 2.40 11.04
CA LYS A 44 -1.07 1.90 9.87
C LYS A 44 -1.44 3.01 8.90
N LYS A 45 -1.93 4.15 9.39
CA LYS A 45 -2.27 5.30 8.55
C LYS A 45 -1.04 5.87 7.84
N ARG A 46 0.12 5.85 8.50
CA ARG A 46 1.39 6.28 7.91
C ARG A 46 1.83 5.35 6.78
N GLU A 47 1.78 4.04 7.00
CA GLU A 47 2.07 3.02 5.98
C GLU A 47 1.11 3.14 4.77
N GLN A 48 -0.19 3.34 5.02
CA GLN A 48 -1.17 3.57 3.97
C GLN A 48 -0.89 4.86 3.18
N LEU A 49 -0.50 5.95 3.86
CA LEU A 49 -0.15 7.20 3.20
C LEU A 49 1.08 7.02 2.30
N GLU A 50 2.11 6.35 2.78
CA GLU A 50 3.32 6.03 2.01
C GLU A 50 2.96 5.23 0.74
N GLN A 51 2.08 4.22 0.85
CA GLN A 51 1.60 3.44 -0.29
C GLN A 51 0.81 4.28 -1.30
N ILE A 52 -0.08 5.16 -0.83
CA ILE A 52 -0.87 6.06 -1.71
C ILE A 52 0.04 7.04 -2.45
N ILE A 53 1.05 7.60 -1.78
CA ILE A 53 2.03 8.50 -2.39
C ILE A 53 2.79 7.78 -3.50
N GLU A 54 3.29 6.57 -3.23
CA GLU A 54 4.00 5.75 -4.20
C GLU A 54 3.12 5.44 -5.42
N GLN A 55 1.87 5.03 -5.19
CA GLN A 55 0.90 4.75 -6.25
C GLN A 55 0.62 6.00 -7.10
N GLN A 56 0.44 7.16 -6.47
CA GLN A 56 0.20 8.42 -7.17
C GLN A 56 1.37 8.80 -8.09
N VAL A 57 2.62 8.68 -7.60
CA VAL A 57 3.81 8.93 -8.42
C VAL A 57 3.85 7.98 -9.61
N THR A 58 3.59 6.70 -9.35
CA THR A 58 3.60 5.63 -10.35
C THR A 58 2.61 5.91 -11.48
N TYR A 59 1.36 6.27 -11.15
CA TYR A 59 0.36 6.61 -12.15
C TYR A 59 0.71 7.87 -12.94
N MET A 60 1.22 8.91 -12.28
CA MET A 60 1.62 10.13 -12.98
C MET A 60 2.76 9.86 -13.97
N ASN A 61 3.74 9.05 -13.58
CA ASN A 61 4.84 8.65 -14.45
C ASN A 61 4.36 7.77 -15.61
N LEU A 62 3.42 6.85 -15.37
CA LEU A 62 2.78 6.07 -16.43
C LEU A 62 2.07 6.98 -17.44
N VAL A 63 1.25 7.92 -16.97
CA VAL A 63 0.52 8.86 -17.83
C VAL A 63 1.48 9.71 -18.65
N LYS A 64 2.52 10.29 -18.03
CA LYS A 64 3.54 11.07 -18.74
C LYS A 64 4.26 10.25 -19.81
N ARG A 65 4.67 9.01 -19.47
CA ARG A 65 5.33 8.09 -20.41
C ARG A 65 4.41 7.71 -21.57
N ASN A 66 3.13 7.46 -21.29
CA ASN A 66 2.15 7.14 -22.32
C ASN A 66 1.91 8.34 -23.24
N GLN A 67 1.73 9.55 -22.68
CA GLN A 67 1.60 10.78 -23.46
C GLN A 67 2.81 11.03 -24.37
N ALA A 68 4.04 10.86 -23.85
CA ALA A 68 5.25 11.02 -24.65
C ALA A 68 5.34 10.01 -25.81
N ARG A 69 4.88 8.77 -25.59
CA ARG A 69 4.84 7.72 -26.62
C ARG A 69 3.75 7.92 -27.66
N GLU A 70 2.61 8.51 -27.29
CA GLU A 70 1.56 8.86 -28.25
C GLU A 70 2.05 9.97 -29.20
N VAL A 71 2.83 10.94 -28.69
CA VAL A 71 3.43 12.00 -29.52
C VAL A 71 4.53 11.45 -30.44
N ASP A 72 5.40 10.56 -29.96
CA ASP A 72 6.48 9.94 -30.77
C ASP A 72 5.96 8.87 -31.74
N GLY A 73 4.86 8.19 -31.37
CA GLY A 73 4.25 7.11 -32.14
C GLY A 73 3.46 7.57 -33.37
N GLN A 74 3.00 8.83 -33.41
CA GLN A 74 2.33 9.39 -34.59
C GLN A 74 3.20 9.36 -35.87
N GLU A 75 4.53 9.30 -35.75
CA GLU A 75 5.42 9.18 -36.91
C GLU A 75 5.63 7.73 -37.42
N LYS A 76 5.30 6.70 -36.63
CA LYS A 76 5.64 5.29 -36.94
C LYS A 76 4.45 4.38 -37.27
N THR A 77 3.21 4.84 -37.10
CA THR A 77 1.99 4.01 -37.32
C THR A 77 1.53 3.91 -38.78
N GLN A 78 2.32 4.34 -39.77
CA GLN A 78 1.89 4.27 -41.17
C GLN A 78 2.00 2.86 -41.81
N TYR A 79 2.49 1.83 -41.08
CA TYR A 79 2.78 0.50 -41.67
C TYR A 79 2.25 -0.73 -40.90
N VAL A 80 1.58 -0.59 -39.75
CA VAL A 80 1.06 -1.75 -38.98
C VAL A 80 -0.44 -1.56 -38.69
N ASP A 81 -1.23 -1.35 -39.74
CA ASP A 81 -2.67 -1.04 -39.67
C ASP A 81 -3.56 -2.30 -39.66
N SER A 82 -3.05 -3.43 -39.15
CA SER A 82 -3.76 -4.72 -39.20
C SER A 82 -3.86 -5.48 -37.87
N ILE A 83 -3.36 -4.90 -36.77
CA ILE A 83 -3.69 -5.36 -35.41
C ILE A 83 -4.45 -4.20 -34.78
N SER A 84 -5.73 -4.44 -34.46
CA SER A 84 -6.60 -3.47 -33.78
C SER A 84 -5.84 -2.83 -32.61
N GLU A 85 -5.75 -1.50 -32.57
CA GLU A 85 -4.99 -0.76 -31.54
C GLU A 85 -5.40 -1.14 -30.10
N GLY A 86 -6.59 -1.73 -29.92
CA GLY A 86 -7.09 -2.27 -28.66
C GLY A 86 -6.40 -3.56 -28.17
N ASP A 87 -5.78 -4.36 -29.04
CA ASP A 87 -5.19 -5.65 -28.65
C ASP A 87 -3.75 -5.51 -28.11
N THR A 88 -3.15 -4.33 -28.20
CA THR A 88 -1.77 -4.07 -27.76
C THR A 88 -1.67 -3.33 -26.42
N LYS A 89 -2.81 -2.90 -25.86
CA LYS A 89 -2.88 -2.04 -24.66
C LYS A 89 -3.75 -2.70 -23.59
N ILE A 90 -3.25 -2.75 -22.36
CA ILE A 90 -3.99 -3.24 -21.19
C ILE A 90 -4.37 -2.03 -20.33
N ALA A 91 -5.67 -1.84 -20.10
CA ALA A 91 -6.18 -0.76 -19.25
C ALA A 91 -6.14 -1.15 -17.77
N LEU A 92 -5.98 -0.14 -16.90
CA LEU A 92 -6.08 -0.29 -15.45
C LEU A 92 -7.56 -0.27 -15.02
N PRO A 93 -7.96 -0.98 -13.96
CA PRO A 93 -7.15 -1.90 -13.14
C PRO A 93 -7.05 -3.30 -13.76
N PHE A 94 -5.93 -3.98 -13.55
CA PHE A 94 -5.73 -5.37 -13.98
C PHE A 94 -4.92 -6.17 -12.97
N ILE A 95 -5.00 -7.49 -13.10
CA ILE A 95 -4.21 -8.44 -12.32
C ILE A 95 -3.51 -9.37 -13.31
N VAL A 96 -2.23 -9.66 -13.07
CA VAL A 96 -1.42 -10.56 -13.89
C VAL A 96 -1.12 -11.82 -13.10
N ILE A 97 -1.41 -12.97 -13.72
CA ILE A 97 -0.99 -14.27 -13.19
C ILE A 97 0.22 -14.72 -14.00
N ASN A 98 1.38 -14.81 -13.35
CA ASN A 98 2.63 -15.27 -13.95
C ASN A 98 2.89 -16.74 -13.57
N THR A 99 3.33 -17.55 -14.51
CA THR A 99 3.70 -18.95 -14.26
C THR A 99 4.80 -19.37 -15.24
N HIS A 100 5.45 -20.49 -14.97
CA HIS A 100 6.48 -21.03 -15.85
C HIS A 100 5.89 -21.36 -17.24
N HIS A 101 6.69 -21.18 -18.29
CA HIS A 101 6.24 -21.40 -19.66
C HIS A 101 5.83 -22.85 -19.96
N GLU A 102 6.32 -23.81 -19.18
CA GLU A 102 5.95 -25.24 -19.28
C GLU A 102 4.72 -25.62 -18.45
N THR A 103 4.15 -24.68 -17.68
CA THR A 103 2.98 -24.96 -16.85
C THR A 103 1.76 -25.25 -17.71
N TYR A 104 1.08 -26.36 -17.45
CA TYR A 104 -0.22 -26.65 -18.03
C TYR A 104 -1.30 -25.87 -17.28
N ILE A 105 -2.07 -25.07 -18.03
CA ILE A 105 -3.13 -24.21 -17.50
C ILE A 105 -4.48 -24.70 -18.04
N GLN A 106 -5.35 -25.15 -17.14
CA GLN A 106 -6.75 -25.44 -17.46
C GLN A 106 -7.62 -24.26 -17.00
N CYS A 107 -8.34 -23.64 -17.94
CA CYS A 107 -9.28 -22.57 -17.65
C CYS A 107 -10.71 -23.08 -17.85
N GLU A 108 -11.53 -22.98 -16.80
CA GLU A 108 -12.96 -23.22 -16.84
C GLU A 108 -13.66 -21.90 -16.53
N MET A 109 -14.56 -21.46 -17.41
CA MET A 109 -15.26 -20.18 -17.27
C MET A 109 -16.76 -20.43 -17.38
N THR A 110 -17.53 -19.82 -16.49
CA THR A 110 -19.00 -19.89 -16.57
C THR A 110 -19.49 -19.13 -17.80
N GLU A 111 -20.65 -19.53 -18.34
CA GLU A 111 -21.21 -18.95 -19.56
C GLU A 111 -21.49 -17.44 -19.41
N ASP A 112 -21.88 -17.03 -18.20
CA ASP A 112 -22.12 -15.63 -17.80
C ASP A 112 -20.83 -14.84 -17.51
N ARG A 113 -19.66 -15.49 -17.63
CA ARG A 113 -18.34 -14.88 -17.41
C ARG A 113 -18.10 -14.33 -16.01
N ALA A 114 -18.97 -14.66 -15.05
CA ALA A 114 -18.88 -14.17 -13.68
C ALA A 114 -17.82 -14.93 -12.87
N GLU A 115 -17.61 -16.21 -13.17
CA GLU A 115 -16.65 -17.05 -12.48
C GLU A 115 -15.66 -17.66 -13.46
N VAL A 116 -14.38 -17.50 -13.14
CA VAL A 116 -13.26 -18.08 -13.89
C VAL A 116 -12.42 -18.89 -12.92
N LYS A 117 -12.21 -20.16 -13.28
CA LYS A 117 -11.42 -21.11 -12.50
C LYS A 117 -10.21 -21.53 -13.30
N PHE A 118 -9.03 -21.18 -12.79
CA PHE A 118 -7.76 -21.61 -13.33
C PHE A 118 -7.21 -22.77 -12.50
N ARG A 119 -6.76 -23.84 -13.16
CA ARG A 119 -5.96 -24.91 -12.55
C ARG A 119 -4.59 -24.91 -13.20
N PHE A 120 -3.57 -24.78 -12.38
CA PHE A 120 -2.17 -24.78 -12.80
C PHE A 120 -1.52 -26.09 -12.37
N SER A 121 -0.73 -26.70 -13.24
CA SER A 121 0.05 -27.90 -12.90
C SER A 121 1.30 -27.59 -12.06
N ALA A 122 1.68 -26.32 -11.94
CA ALA A 122 2.86 -25.83 -11.23
C ALA A 122 2.54 -24.52 -10.50
N PRO A 123 3.44 -24.03 -9.62
CA PRO A 123 3.27 -22.77 -8.92
C PRO A 123 3.06 -21.57 -9.86
N PHE A 124 2.31 -20.58 -9.37
CA PHE A 124 2.04 -19.33 -10.07
C PHE A 124 2.16 -18.15 -9.09
N GLU A 125 2.37 -16.97 -9.64
CA GLU A 125 2.42 -15.71 -8.91
C GLU A 125 1.29 -14.80 -9.37
N ILE A 126 0.61 -14.15 -8.44
CA ILE A 126 -0.38 -13.13 -8.75
C ILE A 126 0.24 -11.77 -8.45
N ASN A 127 0.25 -10.89 -9.44
CA ASN A 127 0.78 -9.54 -9.34
C ASN A 127 -0.32 -8.55 -9.74
N ASP A 128 -0.60 -7.60 -8.86
CA ASP A 128 -1.52 -6.50 -9.17
C ASP A 128 -0.84 -5.45 -10.05
N ASP A 129 -1.65 -4.60 -10.66
CA ASP A 129 -1.20 -3.48 -11.49
C ASP A 129 -0.10 -2.63 -10.83
N ASN A 130 -0.24 -2.30 -9.54
CA ASN A 130 0.74 -1.51 -8.80
C ASN A 130 2.12 -2.19 -8.75
N GLU A 131 2.14 -3.50 -8.51
CA GLU A 131 3.39 -4.27 -8.45
C GLU A 131 4.07 -4.33 -9.83
N ILE A 132 3.28 -4.51 -10.89
CA ILE A 132 3.80 -4.46 -12.27
C ILE A 132 4.36 -3.08 -12.59
N LEU A 133 3.66 -2.01 -12.22
CA LEU A 133 4.14 -0.65 -12.46
C LEU A 133 5.40 -0.30 -11.65
N LYS A 134 5.54 -0.86 -10.43
CA LYS A 134 6.78 -0.77 -9.65
C LYS A 134 7.94 -1.48 -10.35
N ARG A 135 7.74 -2.72 -10.82
CA ARG A 135 8.74 -3.48 -11.60
C ARG A 135 9.14 -2.78 -12.89
N LEU A 136 8.24 -2.00 -13.50
CA LEU A 136 8.54 -1.13 -14.64
C LEU A 136 9.36 0.12 -14.29
N GLY A 137 9.73 0.31 -13.02
CA GLY A 137 10.52 1.44 -12.54
C GLY A 137 9.75 2.76 -12.49
N LEU A 138 8.42 2.74 -12.62
CA LEU A 138 7.62 3.97 -12.68
C LEU A 138 7.36 4.59 -11.31
N HIS A 139 7.70 3.88 -10.23
CA HIS A 139 7.54 4.34 -8.85
C HIS A 139 8.56 5.40 -8.42
N GLN A 140 9.62 5.62 -9.21
CA GLN A 140 10.68 6.57 -8.89
C GLN A 140 10.43 7.92 -9.54
N ALA A 141 10.65 9.01 -8.80
CA ALA A 141 10.62 10.37 -9.33
C ALA A 141 11.75 11.23 -8.76
N ASP A 142 12.14 12.24 -9.54
CA ASP A 142 13.09 13.26 -9.11
C ASP A 142 12.44 14.18 -8.07
N ASP A 143 13.25 14.73 -7.15
CA ASP A 143 12.74 15.54 -6.04
C ASP A 143 11.98 16.79 -6.52
N GLU A 144 12.39 17.39 -7.64
CA GLU A 144 11.67 18.49 -8.29
C GLU A 144 10.26 18.08 -8.75
N THR A 145 10.12 16.87 -9.29
CA THR A 145 8.82 16.33 -9.69
C THR A 145 7.94 16.07 -8.45
N LEU A 146 8.53 15.57 -7.36
CA LEU A 146 7.81 15.33 -6.10
C LEU A 146 7.32 16.64 -5.47
N GLN A 147 8.16 17.68 -5.45
CA GLN A 147 7.79 19.01 -4.94
C GLN A 147 6.65 19.66 -5.75
N ARG A 148 6.57 19.38 -7.05
CA ARG A 148 5.46 19.85 -7.91
C ARG A 148 4.17 19.05 -7.68
N LEU A 149 4.28 17.76 -7.39
CA LEU A 149 3.13 16.87 -7.23
C LEU A 149 2.50 16.95 -5.84
N PHE A 150 3.30 17.21 -4.80
CA PHE A 150 2.86 17.15 -3.42
C PHE A 150 3.15 18.45 -2.66
N PRO A 151 2.23 18.90 -1.78
CA PRO A 151 2.52 19.96 -0.82
C PRO A 151 3.72 19.60 0.07
N GLN A 152 4.49 20.60 0.51
CA GLN A 152 5.71 20.41 1.31
C GLN A 152 5.52 19.50 2.54
N LYS A 153 4.35 19.55 3.18
CA LYS A 153 4.02 18.72 4.35
C LYS A 153 3.97 17.21 4.06
N LEU A 154 3.74 16.82 2.80
CA LEU A 154 3.69 15.42 2.39
C LEU A 154 5.05 14.88 1.97
N LEU A 155 6.03 15.77 1.68
CA LEU A 155 7.40 15.35 1.32
C LEU A 155 8.10 14.62 2.46
N ASP A 156 7.76 14.96 3.70
CA ASP A 156 8.25 14.27 4.92
C ASP A 156 7.76 12.83 5.02
N TYR A 157 6.66 12.49 4.33
CA TYR A 157 6.05 11.16 4.31
C TYR A 157 6.37 10.38 3.03
N VAL A 158 7.19 10.93 2.13
CA VAL A 158 7.60 10.21 0.92
C VAL A 158 8.61 9.12 1.30
N PRO A 159 8.33 7.83 1.01
CA PRO A 159 9.28 6.76 1.31
C PRO A 159 10.53 6.89 0.44
N ALA A 160 11.67 6.44 0.97
CA ALA A 160 12.95 6.53 0.27
C ALA A 160 12.97 5.76 -1.07
N SER A 161 12.13 4.73 -1.22
CA SER A 161 11.96 3.94 -2.46
C SER A 161 11.47 4.77 -3.65
N VAL A 162 10.73 5.85 -3.40
CA VAL A 162 10.18 6.74 -4.45
C VAL A 162 11.21 7.78 -4.89
N ARG A 163 12.16 8.12 -4.02
CA ARG A 163 13.22 9.08 -4.33
C ARG A 163 14.25 8.39 -5.20
N LYS A 164 14.42 8.90 -6.42
CA LYS A 164 15.43 8.38 -7.34
C LYS A 164 16.82 8.56 -6.71
N SER A 165 17.46 7.46 -6.33
CA SER A 165 18.84 7.51 -5.82
C SER A 165 19.76 7.86 -6.99
N SER A 166 20.51 8.95 -6.86
CA SER A 166 21.51 9.39 -7.82
C SER A 166 22.81 8.56 -7.71
N GLU A 167 22.73 7.23 -7.70
CA GLU A 167 23.90 6.35 -7.61
C GLU A 167 23.88 5.29 -8.73
N GLY A 168 24.91 5.33 -9.60
CA GLY A 168 25.27 4.26 -10.56
C GLY A 168 24.77 4.46 -12.00
N THR A 169 25.30 5.40 -12.80
CA THR A 169 26.38 5.17 -13.79
C THR A 169 26.37 3.82 -14.55
N HIS A 170 26.24 3.92 -15.87
CA HIS A 170 26.86 3.06 -16.90
C HIS A 170 26.81 1.52 -16.68
N GLU A 171 25.86 0.85 -17.33
CA GLU A 171 26.18 -0.40 -18.02
C GLU A 171 25.63 -0.35 -19.45
N SER A 172 26.54 0.07 -20.34
CA SER A 172 26.52 -0.14 -21.77
C SER A 172 26.58 -1.63 -22.09
N TRP A 173 25.69 -2.09 -22.97
CA TRP A 173 25.88 -3.25 -23.85
C TRP A 173 25.86 -2.75 -25.29
#